data_AF-A0A4R1NIP6-F1
#
_entry.id   AF-A0A4R1NIP6-F1
#
_cell.length_a   1.000
_cell.length_b   1.000
_cell.length_c   1.000
_cell.angle_alpha   90.00
_cell.angle_beta   90.00
_cell.angle_gamma   90.00
#
_symmetry.space_group_name_H-M   'P 1'
#
loop_
_entity.id
_entity.type
_entity.pdbx_description
1 polymer ?
#
loop_
_entity_poly.entity_id
_entity_poly.type
_entity_poly.pdbx_seq_one_letter_code
_entity_poly.pdbx_strand_id
1 'polypeptide(L)'
;MSINSGFSFCVIIPCYNHGATMPDVLARLAPFNLQVIIVDDGSSEPTRQILGQLAQGSREITLVRLAHNSGKGAAVVRGLKTAAEAGYSHALQIDADGQHRIEDIPRLLAEARLHPECLISGRPLYDASVPKSRLYGRYVTHVWVWIETLSLSIKDSMCGFRVYPIVPTLALSAKHAVGQHMDFDTEIMVRLYWQGTPSRFITTRVSYPANGVSHFDALWDNLRISWMHTRLFFGMLPRIPSLLRRRRHWSGMNERKGLLGMRFMLGVYRLLGRGVFNWMLRPVIAFYWLTGGVQRRASREWLRQIGRYARSQGTVLPSPLSSYRHFLRFGDAMLDKIASWRGDLRWGRDIDFAPGARDAIEASMQRGQLILASHLGDLEVCRAMAQQVSGVVINALVFTDHARRFKQLLEEIAPQAGVNLLPVNNIGPETAMLLKQKLDAGEWVAIVGDRTAVNPQRGGGRRVIWSSFLGRMAPFPQGPFVLAAALRCPVLLMFAIREQGKLRVYCERFADPIALPRAGRQAALQEAADRYALRLGHFALKAPLDWFNFFDFWHLPDEQRTTEQKE
;
A
#
# COMPACT_ATOMS: atom_id res chain seq x y z
N MET A 1 -10.12 30.50 -34.06
CA MET A 1 -9.32 29.25 -34.12
C MET A 1 -8.29 29.32 -33.01
N SER A 2 -8.49 28.60 -31.91
CA SER A 2 -7.58 28.64 -30.76
C SER A 2 -6.39 27.71 -31.04
N ILE A 3 -5.20 28.29 -31.09
CA ILE A 3 -3.92 27.62 -31.34
C ILE A 3 -3.61 26.73 -30.11
N ASN A 4 -3.62 25.41 -30.31
CA ASN A 4 -3.21 24.42 -29.33
C ASN A 4 -1.67 24.21 -29.43
N SER A 5 -0.88 25.24 -29.13
CA SER A 5 0.57 25.33 -29.45
C SER A 5 1.53 24.55 -28.54
N GLY A 6 1.10 23.45 -27.90
CA GLY A 6 1.95 22.71 -26.96
C GLY A 6 2.29 21.27 -27.35
N PHE A 7 1.45 20.62 -28.16
CA PHE A 7 1.53 19.17 -28.39
C PHE A 7 1.53 18.84 -29.89
N SER A 8 2.71 18.64 -30.44
CA SER A 8 2.98 18.09 -31.78
C SER A 8 3.76 16.79 -31.67
N PHE A 9 3.45 15.79 -32.50
CA PHE A 9 4.14 14.50 -32.45
C PHE A 9 4.40 13.92 -33.83
N CYS A 10 5.43 13.09 -33.92
CA CYS A 10 5.76 12.28 -35.09
C CYS A 10 5.98 10.81 -34.70
N VAL A 11 6.10 9.94 -35.69
CA VAL A 11 6.50 8.53 -35.50
C VAL A 11 7.99 8.39 -35.81
N ILE A 12 8.70 7.60 -35.01
CA ILE A 12 10.10 7.20 -35.26
C ILE A 12 10.14 5.69 -35.40
N ILE A 13 10.70 5.22 -36.51
CA ILE A 13 10.88 3.79 -36.78
C ILE A 13 12.38 3.50 -36.96
N PRO A 14 13.09 2.99 -35.93
CA PRO A 14 14.44 2.47 -36.10
C PRO A 14 14.38 1.17 -36.94
N CYS A 15 15.18 1.09 -38.00
CA CYS A 15 15.19 -0.04 -38.92
C CYS A 15 16.61 -0.54 -39.16
N TYR A 16 16.85 -1.82 -38.88
CA TYR A 16 18.04 -2.56 -39.29
C TYR A 16 17.60 -3.86 -39.97
N ASN A 17 17.81 -3.98 -41.28
CA ASN A 17 17.47 -5.17 -42.11
C ASN A 17 15.99 -5.63 -42.06
N HIS A 18 15.07 -4.74 -41.68
CA HIS A 18 13.62 -4.99 -41.69
C HIS A 18 12.92 -4.40 -42.92
N GLY A 19 13.60 -4.34 -44.07
CA GLY A 19 13.04 -3.76 -45.30
C GLY A 19 11.75 -4.45 -45.76
N ALA A 20 11.68 -5.78 -45.63
CA ALA A 20 10.53 -6.57 -46.08
C ALA A 20 9.24 -6.30 -45.26
N THR A 21 9.35 -5.93 -43.99
CA THR A 21 8.19 -5.67 -43.11
C THR A 21 7.75 -4.21 -43.13
N MET A 22 8.60 -3.30 -43.62
CA MET A 22 8.33 -1.87 -43.63
C MET A 22 7.07 -1.46 -44.42
N PRO A 23 6.79 -1.99 -45.63
CA PRO A 23 5.57 -1.64 -46.37
C PRO A 23 4.30 -1.91 -45.56
N ASP A 24 4.21 -3.07 -44.90
CA ASP A 24 3.04 -3.44 -44.09
C ASP A 24 2.89 -2.58 -42.83
N VAL A 25 4.00 -2.18 -42.21
CA VAL A 25 3.99 -1.25 -41.06
C VAL A 25 3.48 0.12 -41.50
N LEU A 26 3.96 0.64 -42.63
CA LEU A 26 3.54 1.94 -43.17
C LEU A 26 2.09 1.92 -43.66
N ALA A 27 1.64 0.87 -44.33
CA ALA A 27 0.25 0.71 -44.76
C ALA A 27 -0.72 0.74 -43.57
N ARG A 28 -0.34 0.12 -42.44
CA ARG A 28 -1.12 0.18 -41.19
C ARG A 28 -1.06 1.56 -40.51
N LEU A 29 -0.01 2.34 -40.75
CA LEU A 29 0.12 3.71 -40.22
C LEU A 29 -0.61 4.77 -41.05
N ALA A 30 -0.81 4.53 -42.35
CA ALA A 30 -1.44 5.48 -43.27
C ALA A 30 -2.80 6.04 -42.78
N PRO A 31 -3.71 5.25 -42.17
CA PRO A 31 -4.99 5.77 -41.67
C PRO A 31 -4.86 6.86 -40.59
N PHE A 32 -3.70 6.98 -39.92
CA PHE A 32 -3.47 7.96 -38.88
C PHE A 32 -2.93 9.29 -39.39
N ASN A 33 -2.53 9.39 -40.67
CA ASN A 33 -2.01 10.60 -41.31
C ASN A 33 -0.86 11.25 -40.51
N LEU A 34 0.14 10.44 -40.13
CA LEU A 34 1.24 10.85 -39.26
C LEU A 34 2.53 11.03 -40.04
N GLN A 35 3.33 12.02 -39.61
CA GLN A 35 4.69 12.20 -40.09
C GLN A 35 5.60 11.10 -39.54
N VAL A 36 6.28 10.36 -40.41
CA VAL A 36 7.09 9.20 -40.08
C VAL A 36 8.56 9.49 -40.36
N ILE A 37 9.41 9.35 -39.34
CA ILE A 37 10.86 9.40 -39.46
C ILE A 37 11.38 7.98 -39.39
N ILE A 38 11.83 7.44 -40.52
CA ILE A 38 12.50 6.15 -40.59
C ILE A 38 14.00 6.38 -40.40
N VAL A 39 14.60 5.68 -39.44
CA VAL A 39 16.05 5.72 -39.21
C VAL A 39 16.65 4.39 -39.63
N ASP A 40 17.29 4.38 -40.80
CA ASP A 40 18.05 3.24 -41.30
C ASP A 40 19.40 3.17 -40.59
N ASP A 41 19.53 2.18 -39.70
CA ASP A 41 20.69 1.94 -38.85
C ASP A 41 21.76 1.11 -39.59
N GLY A 42 22.14 1.55 -40.79
CA GLY A 42 23.16 0.89 -41.60
C GLY A 42 22.74 -0.47 -42.16
N SER A 43 21.49 -0.60 -42.63
CA SER A 43 20.98 -1.85 -43.23
C SER A 43 21.72 -2.26 -44.50
N SER A 44 21.51 -3.51 -44.92
CA SER A 44 21.98 -4.07 -46.19
C SER A 44 21.33 -3.39 -47.41
N GLU A 45 22.00 -3.50 -48.57
CA GLU A 45 21.56 -2.85 -49.82
C GLU A 45 20.11 -3.15 -50.22
N PRO A 46 19.60 -4.41 -50.13
CA PRO A 46 18.19 -4.69 -50.42
C PRO A 46 17.22 -3.89 -49.53
N THR A 47 17.53 -3.75 -48.24
CA THR A 47 16.70 -2.94 -47.33
C THR A 47 16.80 -1.46 -47.66
N ARG A 48 18.01 -0.95 -47.97
CA ARG A 48 18.22 0.47 -48.34
C ARG A 48 17.41 0.87 -49.57
N GLN A 49 17.32 -0.02 -50.56
CA GLN A 49 16.53 0.21 -51.78
C GLN A 49 15.04 0.31 -51.46
N ILE A 50 14.50 -0.64 -50.70
CA ILE A 50 13.09 -0.62 -50.28
C ILE A 50 12.77 0.65 -49.49
N LEU A 51 13.58 1.01 -48.49
CA LEU A 51 13.37 2.22 -47.70
C LEU A 51 13.47 3.50 -48.55
N GLY A 52 14.38 3.53 -49.53
CA GLY A 52 14.50 4.63 -50.48
C GLY A 52 13.27 4.81 -51.35
N GLN A 53 12.73 3.72 -51.90
CA GLN A 53 11.50 3.74 -52.71
C GLN A 53 10.30 4.21 -51.89
N LEU A 54 10.14 3.71 -50.67
CA LEU A 54 9.06 4.12 -49.76
C LEU A 54 9.12 5.61 -49.43
N ALA A 55 10.32 6.15 -49.16
CA ALA A 55 10.49 7.57 -48.84
C ALA A 55 10.26 8.49 -50.06
N GLN A 56 10.59 8.05 -51.27
CA GLN A 56 10.28 8.79 -52.50
C GLN A 56 8.78 8.81 -52.81
N GLY A 57 8.06 7.75 -52.44
CA GLY A 57 6.63 7.60 -52.70
C GLY A 57 5.70 8.40 -51.78
N SER A 58 6.19 9.00 -50.68
CA SER A 58 5.36 9.75 -49.73
C SER A 58 6.07 10.96 -49.14
N ARG A 59 5.40 12.12 -49.17
CA ARG A 59 5.87 13.37 -48.53
C ARG A 59 5.82 13.33 -47.01
N GLU A 60 5.14 12.34 -46.42
CA GLU A 60 4.99 12.18 -44.98
C GLU A 60 6.12 11.34 -44.37
N ILE A 61 7.03 10.83 -45.20
CA ILE A 61 8.13 9.95 -44.77
C ILE A 61 9.45 10.71 -44.91
N THR A 62 10.15 10.84 -43.79
CA THR A 62 11.54 11.31 -43.73
C THR A 62 12.46 10.13 -43.50
N LEU A 63 13.39 9.88 -44.42
CA LEU A 63 14.39 8.82 -44.29
C LEU A 63 15.73 9.38 -43.81
N VAL A 64 16.21 8.91 -42.66
CA VAL A 64 17.53 9.24 -42.11
C VAL A 64 18.41 8.00 -42.19
N ARG A 65 19.60 8.12 -42.80
CA ARG A 65 20.54 6.99 -42.96
C ARG A 65 21.77 7.15 -42.08
N LEU A 66 22.11 6.09 -41.35
CA LEU A 66 23.36 5.96 -40.61
C LEU A 66 24.38 5.17 -41.46
N ALA A 67 25.66 5.54 -41.35
CA ALA A 67 26.72 4.94 -42.16
C ALA A 67 26.98 3.46 -41.81
N HIS A 68 26.89 3.13 -40.52
CA HIS A 68 27.10 1.79 -39.97
C HIS A 68 26.05 1.50 -38.89
N ASN A 69 25.81 0.21 -38.63
CA ASN A 69 24.94 -0.23 -37.55
C ASN A 69 25.49 0.24 -36.19
N SER A 70 24.74 1.13 -35.56
CA SER A 70 25.05 1.77 -34.28
C SER A 70 24.14 1.27 -33.15
N GLY A 71 23.16 0.41 -33.47
CA GLY A 71 22.19 -0.16 -32.57
C GLY A 71 20.89 0.66 -32.48
N LYS A 72 19.81 -0.06 -32.12
CA LYS A 72 18.44 0.48 -31.98
C LYS A 72 18.37 1.77 -31.17
N GLY A 73 19.05 1.84 -30.02
CA GLY A 73 19.05 3.02 -29.16
C GLY A 73 19.68 4.23 -29.83
N ALA A 74 20.78 4.04 -30.58
CA ALA A 74 21.40 5.12 -31.35
C ALA A 74 20.47 5.62 -32.46
N ALA A 75 19.80 4.70 -33.15
CA ALA A 75 18.82 5.03 -34.18
C ALA A 75 17.61 5.82 -33.61
N VAL A 76 17.07 5.40 -32.46
CA VAL A 76 15.98 6.13 -31.77
C VAL A 76 16.43 7.53 -31.35
N VAL A 77 17.60 7.67 -30.74
CA VAL A 77 18.14 8.99 -30.34
C VAL A 77 18.37 9.88 -31.56
N ARG A 78 18.85 9.34 -32.68
CA ARG A 78 18.98 10.10 -33.93
C ARG A 78 17.61 10.55 -34.43
N GLY A 79 16.61 9.67 -34.44
CA GLY A 79 15.24 10.01 -34.80
C GLY A 79 14.64 11.10 -33.91
N LEU A 80 14.90 11.05 -32.60
CA LEU A 80 14.43 12.06 -31.64
C LEU A 80 15.08 13.43 -31.91
N LYS A 81 16.35 13.47 -32.31
CA LYS A 81 17.02 14.71 -32.72
C LYS A 81 16.40 15.28 -33.99
N THR A 82 16.20 14.45 -35.01
CA THR A 82 15.53 14.86 -36.25
C THR A 82 14.12 15.38 -35.98
N ALA A 83 13.37 14.73 -35.07
CA ALA A 83 12.05 15.17 -34.64
C ALA A 83 12.10 16.54 -33.94
N ALA A 84 13.08 16.76 -33.06
CA ALA A 84 13.29 18.04 -32.40
C ALA A 84 13.62 19.16 -33.40
N GLU A 85 14.51 18.88 -34.37
CA GLU A 85 14.90 19.80 -35.45
C GLU A 85 13.69 20.18 -36.33
N ALA A 86 12.75 19.25 -36.53
CA ALA A 86 11.49 19.48 -37.24
C ALA A 86 10.39 20.14 -36.38
N GLY A 87 10.67 20.50 -35.12
CA GLY A 87 9.73 21.22 -34.25
C GLY A 87 8.70 20.33 -33.53
N TYR A 88 8.91 19.01 -33.46
CA TYR A 88 8.03 18.14 -32.69
C TYR A 88 8.32 18.21 -31.19
N SER A 89 7.26 18.17 -30.39
CA SER A 89 7.35 18.12 -28.92
C SER A 89 7.46 16.69 -28.39
N HIS A 90 6.86 15.72 -29.09
CA HIS A 90 6.77 14.32 -28.72
C HIS A 90 7.09 13.40 -29.90
N ALA A 91 7.57 12.19 -29.63
CA ALA A 91 7.75 11.19 -30.68
C ALA A 91 7.30 9.81 -30.23
N LEU A 92 6.54 9.12 -31.08
CA LEU A 92 6.13 7.74 -30.90
C LEU A 92 7.16 6.81 -31.56
N GLN A 93 7.87 6.02 -30.77
CA GLN A 93 8.69 4.92 -31.25
C GLN A 93 7.81 3.72 -31.62
N ILE A 94 8.07 3.14 -32.80
CA ILE A 94 7.48 1.87 -33.26
C ILE A 94 8.62 1.01 -33.83
N ASP A 95 8.69 -0.25 -33.42
CA ASP A 95 9.70 -1.18 -33.97
C ASP A 95 9.34 -1.62 -35.40
N ALA A 96 10.35 -1.78 -36.26
CA ALA A 96 10.17 -2.14 -37.68
C ALA A 96 9.71 -3.58 -37.93
N ASP A 97 9.68 -4.44 -36.91
CA ASP A 97 9.32 -5.86 -36.99
C ASP A 97 7.80 -6.11 -37.10
N GLY A 98 6.99 -5.07 -36.91
CA GLY A 98 5.54 -5.13 -37.02
C GLY A 98 4.81 -5.83 -35.88
N GLN A 99 5.48 -6.16 -34.77
CA GLN A 99 4.89 -6.88 -33.62
C GLN A 99 3.91 -6.03 -32.80
N HIS A 100 3.99 -4.71 -32.91
CA HIS A 100 3.14 -3.78 -32.16
C HIS A 100 1.75 -3.67 -32.77
N ARG A 101 0.75 -3.54 -31.90
CA ARG A 101 -0.62 -3.24 -32.29
C ARG A 101 -0.77 -1.74 -32.58
N ILE A 102 -0.56 -1.38 -33.84
CA ILE A 102 -0.61 0.01 -34.32
C ILE A 102 -1.99 0.65 -34.07
N GLU A 103 -3.06 -0.15 -33.97
CA GLU A 103 -4.40 0.37 -33.68
C GLU A 103 -4.56 0.95 -32.26
N ASP A 104 -3.59 0.70 -31.35
CA ASP A 104 -3.57 1.32 -30.02
C ASP A 104 -2.95 2.75 -30.03
N ILE A 105 -2.40 3.22 -31.16
CA ILE A 105 -1.81 4.57 -31.30
C ILE A 105 -2.73 5.70 -30.79
N PRO A 106 -4.03 5.78 -31.16
CA PRO A 106 -4.90 6.85 -30.67
C PRO A 106 -4.98 6.91 -29.15
N ARG A 107 -4.90 5.77 -28.47
CA ARG A 107 -4.92 5.69 -27.00
C ARG A 107 -3.62 6.18 -26.39
N LEU A 108 -2.47 5.81 -26.97
CA LEU A 108 -1.17 6.33 -26.52
C LEU A 108 -1.09 7.86 -26.69
N LEU A 109 -1.54 8.36 -27.84
CA LEU A 109 -1.53 9.79 -28.13
C LEU A 109 -2.50 10.58 -27.26
N ALA A 110 -3.69 10.05 -26.99
CA ALA A 110 -4.64 10.66 -26.07
C ALA A 110 -4.05 10.78 -24.65
N GLU A 111 -3.42 9.72 -24.15
CA GLU A 111 -2.76 9.74 -22.84
C GLU A 111 -1.58 10.73 -22.81
N ALA A 112 -0.79 10.80 -23.88
CA ALA A 112 0.32 11.74 -24.01
C ALA A 112 -0.16 13.19 -24.05
N ARG A 113 -1.32 13.47 -24.67
CA ARG A 113 -1.93 14.81 -24.67
C ARG A 113 -2.39 15.24 -23.27
N LEU A 114 -2.94 14.30 -22.50
CA LEU A 114 -3.38 14.56 -21.13
C LEU A 114 -2.21 14.71 -20.15
N HIS A 115 -1.08 14.06 -20.44
CA HIS A 115 0.11 14.01 -19.60
C HIS A 115 1.38 14.27 -20.43
N PRO A 116 1.56 15.49 -20.99
CA PRO A 116 2.68 15.81 -21.89
C PRO A 116 4.05 15.78 -21.20
N GLU A 117 4.09 15.84 -19.87
CA GLU A 117 5.31 15.70 -19.08
C GLU A 117 5.71 14.23 -18.84
N CYS A 118 4.87 13.27 -19.20
CA CYS A 118 5.07 11.85 -18.95
C CYS A 118 5.60 11.11 -20.19
N LEU A 119 6.37 10.06 -19.93
CA LEU A 119 6.65 9.01 -20.92
C LEU A 119 5.49 8.03 -20.94
N ILE A 120 4.89 7.80 -22.11
CA ILE A 120 3.76 6.87 -22.26
C ILE A 120 4.26 5.61 -22.94
N SER A 121 4.13 4.44 -22.30
CA SER A 121 4.64 3.18 -22.83
C SER A 121 3.54 2.13 -22.94
N GLY A 122 3.65 1.27 -23.94
CA GLY A 122 2.88 0.03 -24.02
C GLY A 122 3.21 -0.90 -22.86
N ARG A 123 2.18 -1.50 -22.26
CA ARG A 123 2.30 -2.67 -21.39
C ARG A 123 1.75 -3.87 -22.18
N PRO A 124 2.60 -4.78 -22.65
CA PRO A 124 2.15 -5.87 -23.49
C PRO A 124 1.33 -6.89 -22.69
N LEU A 125 0.20 -7.30 -23.25
CA LEU A 125 -0.52 -8.51 -22.90
C LEU A 125 -0.07 -9.61 -23.84
N TYR A 126 0.45 -10.67 -23.24
CA TYR A 126 0.94 -11.84 -23.93
C TYR A 126 -0.14 -12.91 -23.96
N ASP A 127 -0.26 -13.57 -25.10
CA ASP A 127 -1.06 -14.79 -25.26
C ASP A 127 -0.17 -16.04 -25.06
N ALA A 128 -0.72 -17.22 -25.35
CA ALA A 128 -0.02 -18.49 -25.18
C ALA A 128 1.17 -18.69 -26.15
N SER A 129 1.37 -17.81 -27.14
CA SER A 129 2.39 -17.98 -28.18
C SER A 129 3.79 -17.54 -27.74
N VAL A 130 3.92 -16.89 -26.57
CA VAL A 130 5.19 -16.32 -26.12
C VAL A 130 6.14 -17.38 -25.55
N PRO A 131 7.42 -17.41 -25.99
CA PRO A 131 8.43 -18.28 -25.40
C PRO A 131 8.62 -18.01 -23.89
N LYS A 132 8.53 -19.06 -23.07
CA LYS A 132 8.67 -18.95 -21.60
C LYS A 132 9.98 -18.30 -21.16
N SER A 133 11.08 -18.53 -21.87
CA SER A 133 12.38 -17.90 -21.61
C SER A 133 12.33 -16.36 -21.69
N ARG A 134 11.58 -15.81 -22.66
CA ARG A 134 11.36 -14.37 -22.80
C ARG A 134 10.49 -13.79 -21.67
N LEU A 135 9.50 -14.55 -21.19
CA LEU A 135 8.70 -14.15 -20.03
C LEU A 135 9.55 -14.07 -18.75
N TYR A 136 10.40 -15.08 -18.49
CA TYR A 136 11.25 -15.09 -17.32
C TYR A 136 12.34 -14.02 -17.37
N GLY A 137 13.05 -13.87 -18.50
CA GLY A 137 14.06 -12.82 -18.65
C GLY A 137 13.50 -11.42 -18.43
N ARG A 138 12.32 -11.16 -18.98
CA ARG A 138 11.60 -9.89 -18.81
C ARG A 138 11.16 -9.65 -17.37
N TYR A 139 10.72 -10.69 -16.67
CA TYR A 139 10.39 -10.60 -15.25
C TYR A 139 11.62 -10.30 -14.39
N VAL A 140 12.78 -10.89 -14.70
CA VAL A 140 14.05 -10.56 -14.04
C VAL A 140 14.40 -9.08 -14.23
N THR A 141 14.28 -8.56 -15.47
CA THR A 141 14.45 -7.13 -15.75
C THR A 141 13.47 -6.26 -14.96
N HIS A 142 12.20 -6.67 -14.80
CA HIS A 142 11.25 -5.94 -13.96
C HIS A 142 11.71 -5.83 -12.51
N VAL A 143 12.23 -6.92 -11.94
CA VAL A 143 12.74 -6.93 -10.56
C VAL A 143 13.90 -5.95 -10.41
N TRP A 144 14.86 -5.97 -11.33
CA TRP A 144 15.99 -5.05 -11.30
C TRP A 144 15.58 -3.59 -11.46
N VAL A 145 14.68 -3.28 -12.40
CA VAL A 145 14.12 -1.93 -12.55
C VAL A 145 13.43 -1.46 -11.26
N TRP A 146 12.71 -2.33 -10.55
CA TRP A 146 12.10 -1.97 -9.27
C TRP A 146 13.11 -1.68 -8.18
N ILE A 147 14.24 -2.40 -8.18
CA ILE A 147 15.36 -2.15 -7.28
C ILE A 147 15.96 -0.77 -7.62
N GLU A 148 16.35 -0.56 -8.88
CA GLU A 148 17.02 0.65 -9.39
C GLU A 148 16.19 1.93 -9.21
N THR A 149 14.87 1.81 -9.23
CA THR A 149 13.94 2.93 -9.05
C THR A 149 13.34 3.02 -7.66
N LEU A 150 13.56 2.01 -6.81
CA LEU A 150 12.86 1.80 -5.54
C LEU A 150 11.34 1.94 -5.67
N SER A 151 10.78 1.55 -6.82
CA SER A 151 9.42 1.85 -7.25
C SER A 151 8.80 0.72 -8.05
N LEU A 152 7.49 0.50 -7.88
CA LEU A 152 6.71 -0.44 -8.67
C LEU A 152 5.87 0.27 -9.75
N SER A 153 6.15 1.55 -9.99
CA SER A 153 5.43 2.39 -10.95
C SER A 153 5.71 1.93 -12.38
N ILE A 154 6.96 1.60 -12.70
CA ILE A 154 7.35 1.03 -13.98
C ILE A 154 6.80 -0.38 -14.09
N LYS A 155 5.81 -0.55 -14.96
CA LYS A 155 5.13 -1.84 -15.21
C LYS A 155 5.88 -2.68 -16.22
N ASP A 156 6.53 -2.00 -17.17
CA ASP A 156 7.29 -2.64 -18.22
C ASP A 156 8.31 -1.69 -18.83
N SER A 157 9.59 -2.05 -18.86
CA SER A 157 10.65 -1.18 -19.38
C SER A 157 11.14 -1.57 -20.77
N MET A 158 10.78 -2.76 -21.26
CA MET A 158 11.34 -3.34 -22.48
C MET A 158 10.44 -3.14 -23.71
N CYS A 159 9.22 -2.65 -23.56
CA CYS A 159 8.35 -2.37 -24.72
C CYS A 159 8.85 -1.11 -25.45
N GLY A 160 9.16 -1.26 -26.74
CA GLY A 160 9.54 -0.17 -27.63
C GLY A 160 8.38 0.67 -28.18
N PHE A 161 7.12 0.24 -27.96
CA PHE A 161 5.94 1.01 -28.35
C PHE A 161 5.66 2.13 -27.35
N ARG A 162 6.21 3.32 -27.61
CA ARG A 162 6.35 4.34 -26.57
C ARG A 162 6.37 5.75 -27.13
N VAL A 163 5.66 6.66 -26.48
CA VAL A 163 5.71 8.10 -26.73
C VAL A 163 6.69 8.76 -25.76
N TYR A 164 7.71 9.42 -26.32
CA TYR A 164 8.71 10.17 -25.59
C TYR A 164 8.38 11.67 -25.61
N PRO A 165 8.44 12.36 -24.46
CA PRO A 165 8.63 13.80 -24.46
C PRO A 165 10.07 14.09 -24.93
N ILE A 166 10.22 14.77 -26.07
CA ILE A 166 11.50 14.87 -26.79
C ILE A 166 12.54 15.63 -25.96
N VAL A 167 12.18 16.79 -25.41
CA VAL A 167 13.09 17.67 -24.67
C VAL A 167 13.78 16.97 -23.48
N PRO A 168 13.06 16.40 -22.49
CA PRO A 168 13.70 15.72 -21.37
C PRO A 168 14.48 14.46 -21.81
N THR A 169 14.04 13.77 -22.86
CA THR A 169 14.72 12.58 -23.39
C THR A 169 16.07 12.96 -24.00
N LEU A 170 16.13 13.99 -24.86
CA LEU A 170 17.38 14.46 -25.44
C LEU A 170 18.31 15.10 -24.40
N ALA A 171 17.77 15.85 -23.44
CA ALA A 171 18.55 16.41 -22.34
C ALA A 171 19.23 15.31 -21.49
N LEU A 172 18.56 14.17 -21.31
CA LEU A 172 19.15 13.01 -20.66
C LEU A 172 20.26 12.38 -21.51
N SER A 173 20.00 12.12 -22.79
CA SER A 173 20.97 11.51 -23.72
C SER A 173 22.21 12.38 -23.96
N ALA A 174 22.10 13.70 -23.82
CA ALA A 174 23.25 14.62 -23.89
C ALA A 174 24.13 14.55 -22.63
N LYS A 175 23.54 14.30 -21.46
CA LYS A 175 24.25 14.25 -20.17
C LYS A 175 24.85 12.89 -19.84
N HIS A 176 24.26 11.81 -20.36
CA HIS A 176 24.67 10.44 -20.04
C HIS A 176 24.68 9.59 -21.32
N ALA A 177 25.75 8.79 -21.48
CA ALA A 177 25.78 7.75 -22.48
C ALA A 177 24.75 6.66 -22.13
N VAL A 178 23.60 6.72 -22.81
CA VAL A 178 22.52 5.71 -22.76
C VAL A 178 22.89 4.51 -23.64
N GLY A 179 22.36 3.33 -23.30
CA GLY A 179 22.51 2.10 -24.07
C GLY A 179 22.19 2.31 -25.54
N GLN A 180 22.96 1.66 -26.41
CA GLN A 180 22.85 1.83 -27.85
C GLN A 180 22.05 0.70 -28.51
N HIS A 181 21.80 -0.41 -27.81
CA HIS A 181 21.20 -1.62 -28.38
C HIS A 181 19.89 -1.94 -27.65
N MET A 182 19.62 -3.22 -27.38
CA MET A 182 18.40 -3.70 -26.73
C MET A 182 18.27 -3.27 -25.25
N ASP A 183 19.37 -2.82 -24.65
CA ASP A 183 19.43 -2.24 -23.31
C ASP A 183 18.84 -0.81 -23.25
N PHE A 184 18.80 -0.10 -24.38
CA PHE A 184 18.32 1.29 -24.47
C PHE A 184 16.93 1.49 -23.86
N ASP A 185 15.94 0.70 -24.28
CA ASP A 185 14.54 0.90 -23.91
C ASP A 185 14.35 0.88 -22.38
N THR A 186 15.13 0.04 -21.68
CA THR A 186 15.11 -0.03 -20.22
C THR A 186 15.93 1.08 -19.58
N GLU A 187 17.17 1.32 -20.04
CA GLU A 187 18.04 2.33 -19.44
C GLU A 187 17.43 3.74 -19.53
N ILE A 188 16.86 4.11 -20.69
CA ILE A 188 16.28 5.43 -20.90
C ILE A 188 15.09 5.67 -19.95
N MET A 189 14.22 4.66 -19.74
CA MET A 189 13.06 4.78 -18.87
C MET A 189 13.47 4.94 -17.40
N VAL A 190 14.44 4.14 -16.92
CA VAL A 190 14.94 4.23 -15.53
C VAL A 190 15.59 5.58 -15.28
N ARG A 191 16.41 6.07 -16.21
CA ARG A 191 17.11 7.35 -16.06
C ARG A 191 16.16 8.54 -16.16
N LEU A 192 15.15 8.50 -17.04
CA LEU A 192 14.08 9.50 -17.09
C LEU A 192 13.29 9.54 -15.78
N TYR A 193 12.98 8.38 -15.20
CA TYR A 193 12.36 8.29 -13.89
C TYR A 193 13.22 8.93 -12.79
N TRP A 194 14.54 8.72 -12.80
CA TRP A 194 15.46 9.38 -11.87
C TRP A 194 15.51 10.90 -12.03
N GLN A 195 15.39 11.42 -13.26
CA GLN A 195 15.28 12.86 -13.52
C GLN A 195 13.89 13.42 -13.18
N GLY A 196 12.91 12.55 -12.96
CA GLY A 196 11.58 12.90 -12.52
C GLY A 196 10.53 13.01 -13.61
N THR A 197 10.80 12.46 -14.80
CA THR A 197 9.81 12.24 -15.85
C THR A 197 9.01 10.98 -15.48
N PRO A 198 7.73 11.09 -15.08
CA PRO A 198 6.93 9.92 -14.72
C PRO A 198 6.65 9.04 -15.96
N SER A 199 6.36 7.76 -15.74
CA SER A 199 5.95 6.85 -16.80
C SER A 199 4.52 6.37 -16.60
N ARG A 200 3.73 6.38 -17.67
CA ARG A 200 2.36 5.85 -17.71
C ARG A 200 2.26 4.72 -18.72
N PHE A 201 1.31 3.81 -18.49
CA PHE A 201 1.24 2.55 -19.21
C PHE A 201 -0.14 2.32 -19.82
N ILE A 202 -0.17 2.08 -21.13
CA ILE A 202 -1.37 1.67 -21.85
C ILE A 202 -1.24 0.19 -22.20
N THR A 203 -2.24 -0.59 -21.81
CA THR A 203 -2.30 -2.01 -22.14
C THR A 203 -2.48 -2.19 -23.64
N THR A 204 -1.53 -2.90 -24.27
CA THR A 204 -1.49 -3.21 -25.72
C THR A 204 -1.28 -4.71 -25.91
N ARG A 205 -1.79 -5.28 -27.00
CA ARG A 205 -1.44 -6.67 -27.37
C ARG A 205 -0.16 -6.66 -28.22
N VAL A 206 0.64 -7.72 -28.11
CA VAL A 206 1.84 -7.92 -28.94
C VAL A 206 1.75 -9.32 -29.53
N SER A 207 1.87 -9.42 -30.85
CA SER A 207 1.83 -10.68 -31.58
C SER A 207 3.24 -11.10 -31.99
N TYR A 208 3.59 -12.36 -31.79
CA TYR A 208 4.84 -12.94 -32.29
C TYR A 208 4.56 -13.73 -33.58
N PRO A 209 4.92 -13.20 -34.77
CA PRO A 209 4.73 -13.93 -36.02
C PRO A 209 5.65 -15.17 -36.06
N ALA A 210 5.16 -16.27 -36.63
CA ALA A 210 5.87 -17.56 -36.69
C ALA A 210 7.24 -17.48 -37.43
N ASN A 211 7.38 -16.51 -38.34
CA ASN A 211 8.59 -16.28 -39.15
C ASN A 211 9.33 -14.98 -38.75
N GLY A 212 9.10 -14.46 -37.54
CA GLY A 212 9.70 -13.21 -37.09
C GLY A 212 11.22 -13.29 -36.95
N VAL A 213 11.95 -12.51 -37.75
CA VAL A 213 13.40 -12.34 -37.58
C VAL A 213 13.66 -11.48 -36.35
N SER A 214 14.29 -12.05 -35.32
CA SER A 214 14.69 -11.34 -34.12
C SER A 214 16.20 -11.14 -34.14
N HIS A 215 16.67 -9.90 -34.31
CA HIS A 215 18.10 -9.55 -34.22
C HIS A 215 18.63 -9.52 -32.77
N PHE A 216 18.10 -10.39 -31.89
CA PHE A 216 18.52 -10.48 -30.49
C PHE A 216 19.63 -11.52 -30.38
N ASP A 217 20.83 -11.09 -30.03
CA ASP A 217 21.96 -11.98 -29.75
C ASP A 217 21.88 -12.45 -28.29
N ALA A 218 21.50 -13.71 -28.11
CA ALA A 218 21.22 -14.27 -26.78
C ALA A 218 22.41 -14.20 -25.81
N LEU A 219 23.65 -14.13 -26.28
CA LEU A 219 24.81 -14.04 -25.41
C LEU A 219 25.14 -12.57 -25.13
N TRP A 220 25.40 -11.80 -26.18
CA TRP A 220 25.90 -10.44 -26.06
C TRP A 220 24.86 -9.46 -25.53
N ASP A 221 23.58 -9.62 -25.91
CA ASP A 221 22.53 -8.74 -25.40
C ASP A 221 22.22 -9.02 -23.92
N ASN A 222 22.30 -10.28 -23.48
CA ASN A 222 22.16 -10.60 -22.05
C ASN A 222 23.32 -10.02 -21.22
N LEU A 223 24.55 -10.03 -21.74
CA LEU A 223 25.70 -9.37 -21.09
C LEU A 223 25.52 -7.86 -21.02
N ARG A 224 25.08 -7.22 -22.12
CA ARG A 224 24.78 -5.77 -22.15
C ARG A 224 23.68 -5.40 -21.17
N ILE A 225 22.58 -6.14 -21.13
CA ILE A 225 21.48 -5.93 -20.18
C ILE A 225 21.96 -6.10 -18.74
N SER A 226 22.78 -7.12 -18.45
CA SER A 226 23.34 -7.35 -17.12
C SER A 226 24.28 -6.22 -16.68
N TRP A 227 25.13 -5.75 -17.60
CA TRP A 227 26.02 -4.62 -17.36
C TRP A 227 25.25 -3.30 -17.18
N MET A 228 24.20 -3.08 -17.98
CA MET A 228 23.29 -1.95 -17.83
C MET A 228 22.66 -1.95 -16.43
N HIS A 229 22.09 -3.07 -15.97
CA HIS A 229 21.51 -3.17 -14.62
C HIS A 229 22.55 -2.94 -13.53
N THR A 230 23.78 -3.42 -13.72
CA THR A 230 24.88 -3.17 -12.78
C THR A 230 25.19 -1.68 -12.68
N ARG A 231 25.34 -0.99 -13.82
CA ARG A 231 25.53 0.47 -13.89
C ARG A 231 24.36 1.23 -13.25
N LEU A 232 23.13 0.79 -13.49
CA LEU A 232 21.94 1.42 -12.93
C LEU A 232 21.86 1.20 -11.42
N PHE A 233 22.18 0.02 -10.91
CA PHE A 233 22.22 -0.27 -9.50
C PHE A 233 23.22 0.64 -8.77
N PHE A 234 24.47 0.72 -9.23
CA PHE A 234 25.45 1.61 -8.58
C PHE A 234 25.10 3.09 -8.78
N GLY A 235 24.49 3.45 -9.91
CA GLY A 235 23.96 4.80 -10.17
C GLY A 235 22.80 5.20 -9.25
N MET A 236 22.03 4.23 -8.74
CA MET A 236 20.90 4.50 -7.85
C MET A 236 21.36 4.89 -6.44
N LEU A 237 22.51 4.38 -5.97
CA LEU A 237 22.97 4.52 -4.59
C LEU A 237 23.03 5.98 -4.09
N PRO A 238 23.67 6.93 -4.80
CA PRO A 238 23.64 8.34 -4.40
C PRO A 238 22.25 8.99 -4.51
N ARG A 239 21.30 8.35 -5.21
CA ARG A 239 19.95 8.86 -5.46
C ARG A 239 18.91 8.30 -4.49
N ILE A 240 19.26 7.36 -3.62
CA ILE A 240 18.36 6.72 -2.64
C ILE A 240 17.51 7.73 -1.85
N PRO A 241 18.05 8.84 -1.30
CA PRO A 241 17.23 9.80 -0.55
C PRO A 241 16.12 10.44 -1.38
N SER A 242 16.43 10.82 -2.63
CA SER A 242 15.48 11.40 -3.58
C SER A 242 14.42 10.39 -4.02
N LEU A 243 14.83 9.15 -4.29
CA LEU A 243 13.93 8.06 -4.68
C LEU A 243 12.95 7.68 -3.55
N LEU A 244 13.43 7.64 -2.29
CA LEU A 244 12.59 7.38 -1.12
C LEU A 244 11.59 8.52 -0.85
N ARG A 245 11.99 9.78 -1.07
CA ARG A 245 11.07 10.93 -0.96
C ARG A 245 9.92 10.82 -1.97
N ARG A 246 10.20 10.36 -3.20
CA ARG A 246 9.18 10.12 -4.24
C ARG A 246 8.23 8.99 -3.88
N ARG A 247 8.71 7.92 -3.22
CA ARG A 247 7.88 6.78 -2.79
C ARG A 247 6.80 7.16 -1.77
N ARG A 248 7.03 8.20 -0.95
CA ARG A 248 6.06 8.67 0.07
C ARG A 248 4.79 9.30 -0.52
N HIS A 249 4.81 9.76 -1.78
CA HIS A 249 3.69 10.45 -2.41
C HIS A 249 2.65 9.50 -3.06
N TRP A 250 2.87 8.18 -3.04
CA TRP A 250 2.07 7.18 -3.74
C TRP A 250 1.51 6.08 -2.81
N SER A 251 1.08 6.45 -1.60
CA SER A 251 0.55 5.54 -0.56
C SER A 251 -0.76 4.81 -0.93
N GLY A 252 -1.15 4.75 -2.20
CA GLY A 252 -2.42 4.15 -2.65
C GLY A 252 -2.36 2.72 -3.17
N MET A 253 -1.22 2.13 -3.54
CA MET A 253 -1.24 0.84 -4.25
C MET A 253 -0.08 -0.10 -3.87
N ASN A 254 -0.35 -1.04 -2.94
CA ASN A 254 0.48 -2.24 -2.77
C ASN A 254 -0.37 -3.48 -2.39
N GLU A 255 -1.42 -3.66 -3.17
CA GLU A 255 -2.55 -4.55 -2.87
C GLU A 255 -2.29 -6.05 -3.09
N ARG A 256 -1.25 -6.43 -3.86
CA ARG A 256 -0.96 -7.86 -4.18
C ARG A 256 0.25 -8.46 -3.45
N LYS A 257 1.26 -7.65 -3.05
CA LYS A 257 2.50 -8.17 -2.44
C LYS A 257 2.36 -8.50 -0.95
N GLY A 258 1.44 -7.84 -0.23
CA GLY A 258 1.18 -8.14 1.18
C GLY A 258 0.58 -9.54 1.43
N LEU A 259 -0.26 -10.04 0.52
CA LEU A 259 -0.96 -11.33 0.65
C LEU A 259 -0.01 -12.53 0.60
N LEU A 260 0.96 -12.54 -0.32
CA LEU A 260 1.95 -13.62 -0.43
C LEU A 260 2.84 -13.71 0.81
N GLY A 261 3.31 -12.57 1.33
CA GLY A 261 4.10 -12.53 2.57
C GLY A 261 3.28 -12.99 3.78
N MET A 262 2.02 -12.58 3.89
CA MET A 262 1.12 -13.05 4.95
C MET A 262 0.87 -14.56 4.86
N ARG A 263 0.61 -15.11 3.67
CA ARG A 263 0.43 -16.57 3.46
C ARG A 263 1.68 -17.36 3.82
N PHE A 264 2.87 -16.88 3.45
CA PHE A 264 4.14 -17.52 3.82
C PHE A 264 4.34 -17.54 5.34
N MET A 265 4.16 -16.40 6.01
CA MET A 265 4.28 -16.30 7.47
C MET A 265 3.29 -17.25 8.16
N LEU A 266 2.05 -17.31 7.69
CA LEU A 266 1.03 -18.24 8.22
C LEU A 266 1.39 -19.71 7.96
N GLY A 267 2.01 -20.03 6.82
CA GLY A 267 2.57 -21.36 6.55
C GLY A 267 3.70 -21.74 7.51
N VAL A 268 4.61 -20.82 7.79
CA VAL A 268 5.69 -21.00 8.78
C VAL A 268 5.10 -21.27 10.17
N TYR A 269 4.10 -20.50 10.59
CA TYR A 269 3.41 -20.74 11.87
C TYR A 269 2.79 -22.15 11.95
N ARG A 270 2.18 -22.62 10.85
CA ARG A 270 1.57 -23.95 10.77
C ARG A 270 2.58 -25.08 10.85
N LEU A 271 3.71 -24.95 10.16
CA LEU A 271 4.71 -26.02 10.03
C LEU A 271 5.70 -26.06 11.20
N LEU A 272 6.11 -24.89 11.70
CA LEU A 272 7.23 -24.76 12.65
C LEU A 272 6.79 -24.21 14.03
N GLY A 273 5.51 -23.86 14.17
CA GLY A 273 4.92 -23.43 15.44
C GLY A 273 5.25 -21.99 15.85
N ARG A 274 4.75 -21.62 17.04
CA ARG A 274 4.78 -20.24 17.57
C ARG A 274 6.20 -19.72 17.84
N GLY A 275 7.10 -20.56 18.33
CA GLY A 275 8.46 -20.16 18.71
C GLY A 275 9.28 -19.67 17.51
N VAL A 276 9.33 -20.48 16.45
CA VAL A 276 10.06 -20.16 15.21
C VAL A 276 9.46 -18.93 14.52
N PHE A 277 8.14 -18.84 14.46
CA PHE A 277 7.47 -17.66 13.92
C PHE A 277 7.86 -16.39 14.67
N ASN A 278 7.83 -16.41 16.02
CA ASN A 278 8.17 -15.23 16.81
C ASN A 278 9.63 -14.82 16.57
N TRP A 279 10.54 -15.77 16.45
CA TRP A 279 11.93 -15.49 16.12
C TRP A 279 12.08 -14.82 14.74
N MET A 280 11.39 -15.34 13.72
CA MET A 280 11.34 -14.74 12.38
C MET A 280 10.66 -13.37 12.33
N LEU A 281 9.75 -13.09 13.27
CA LEU A 281 9.04 -11.82 13.34
C LEU A 281 9.94 -10.68 13.84
N ARG A 282 10.96 -10.98 14.66
CA ARG A 282 11.90 -9.98 15.20
C ARG A 282 12.58 -9.12 14.14
N PRO A 283 13.24 -9.66 13.09
CA PRO A 283 13.87 -8.83 12.06
C PRO A 283 12.85 -8.00 11.27
N VAL A 284 11.65 -8.53 11.02
CA VAL A 284 10.57 -7.80 10.36
C VAL A 284 10.12 -6.61 11.21
N ILE A 285 9.91 -6.83 12.52
CA ILE A 285 9.55 -5.77 13.46
C ILE A 285 10.69 -4.77 13.63
N ALA A 286 11.95 -5.21 13.64
CA ALA A 286 13.10 -4.33 13.70
C ALA A 286 13.14 -3.40 12.48
N PHE A 287 12.89 -3.91 11.28
CA PHE A 287 12.77 -3.10 10.07
C PHE A 287 11.65 -2.06 10.18
N TYR A 288 10.45 -2.45 10.63
CA TYR A 288 9.34 -1.49 10.82
C TYR A 288 9.62 -0.48 11.93
N TRP A 289 10.30 -0.89 12.99
CA TRP A 289 10.71 -0.01 14.06
C TRP A 289 11.76 0.99 13.58
N LEU A 290 12.72 0.59 12.74
CA LEU A 290 13.75 1.47 12.16
C LEU A 290 13.17 2.45 11.13
N THR A 291 12.23 2.00 10.29
CA THR A 291 11.65 2.81 9.21
C THR A 291 10.43 3.64 9.63
N GLY A 292 9.69 3.21 10.66
CA GLY A 292 8.46 3.84 11.16
C GLY A 292 8.71 4.99 12.14
N GLY A 293 9.32 6.08 11.67
CA GLY A 293 9.71 7.21 12.52
C GLY A 293 8.57 7.81 13.36
N VAL A 294 7.37 7.97 12.78
CA VAL A 294 6.19 8.52 13.48
C VAL A 294 5.71 7.59 14.59
N GLN A 295 5.51 6.32 14.26
CA GLN A 295 5.04 5.28 15.18
C GLN A 295 6.03 5.05 16.34
N ARG A 296 7.32 5.07 16.02
CA ARG A 296 8.40 4.98 17.02
C ARG A 296 8.38 6.17 17.98
N ARG A 297 8.16 7.40 17.49
CA ARG A 297 8.02 8.58 18.33
C ARG A 297 6.79 8.49 19.24
N ALA A 298 5.63 8.13 18.70
CA ALA A 298 4.40 7.93 19.47
C ALA A 298 4.59 6.89 20.58
N SER A 299 5.18 5.73 20.26
CA SER A 299 5.52 4.71 21.25
C SER A 299 6.49 5.20 22.33
N ARG A 300 7.49 6.01 21.98
CA ARG A 300 8.42 6.59 22.97
C ARG A 300 7.73 7.63 23.85
N GLU A 301 6.81 8.39 23.29
CA GLU A 301 6.03 9.38 24.04
C GLU A 301 5.11 8.70 25.05
N TRP A 302 4.37 7.67 24.61
CA TRP A 302 3.57 6.83 25.50
C TRP A 302 4.38 6.30 26.69
N LEU A 303 5.51 5.63 26.42
CA LEU A 303 6.35 5.05 27.47
C LEU A 303 6.95 6.11 28.40
N ARG A 304 7.22 7.32 27.89
CA ARG A 304 7.67 8.45 28.72
C ARG A 304 6.54 8.97 29.61
N GLN A 305 5.34 9.16 29.08
CA GLN A 305 4.20 9.66 29.84
C GLN A 305 3.79 8.69 30.95
N ILE A 306 3.63 7.40 30.63
CA ILE A 306 3.28 6.40 31.63
C ILE A 306 4.36 6.24 32.69
N GLY A 307 5.64 6.33 32.29
CA GLY A 307 6.77 6.31 33.24
C GLY A 307 6.80 7.52 34.17
N ARG A 308 6.45 8.72 33.68
CA ARG A 308 6.30 9.92 34.52
C ARG A 308 5.14 9.78 35.49
N TYR A 309 3.98 9.36 35.01
CA TYR A 309 2.79 9.19 35.84
C TYR A 309 3.00 8.12 36.91
N ALA A 310 3.56 6.96 36.55
CA ALA A 310 3.86 5.89 37.50
C ALA A 310 4.80 6.36 38.62
N ARG A 311 5.85 7.14 38.30
CA ARG A 311 6.71 7.77 39.31
C ARG A 311 5.95 8.73 40.23
N SER A 312 5.05 9.55 39.67
CA SER A 312 4.25 10.48 40.47
C SER A 312 3.27 9.78 41.43
N GLN A 313 2.87 8.54 41.11
CA GLN A 313 1.96 7.72 41.91
C GLN A 313 2.70 6.68 42.78
N GLY A 314 4.04 6.70 42.81
CA GLY A 314 4.83 5.69 43.53
C GLY A 314 4.64 4.25 43.02
N THR A 315 4.15 4.07 41.79
CA THR A 315 3.84 2.77 41.21
C THR A 315 5.03 2.23 40.40
N VAL A 316 5.41 0.98 40.64
CA VAL A 316 6.47 0.31 39.87
C VAL A 316 5.89 -0.30 38.59
N LEU A 317 6.46 0.07 37.44
CA LEU A 317 6.05 -0.51 36.15
C LEU A 317 6.78 -1.84 35.87
N PRO A 318 6.13 -2.79 35.16
CA PRO A 318 6.80 -3.98 34.67
C PRO A 318 7.95 -3.60 33.73
N SER A 319 9.17 -4.02 34.04
CA SER A 319 10.36 -3.78 33.23
C SER A 319 10.79 -5.06 32.49
N PRO A 320 11.62 -4.98 31.44
CA PRO A 320 12.12 -3.78 30.73
C PRO A 320 11.12 -3.18 29.73
N LEU A 321 10.97 -1.85 29.78
CA LEU A 321 10.17 -1.08 28.83
C LEU A 321 11.05 -0.46 27.74
N SER A 322 10.76 -0.77 26.48
CA SER A 322 11.38 -0.08 25.36
C SER A 322 10.40 0.02 24.19
N SER A 323 10.59 1.04 23.34
CA SER A 323 9.76 1.19 22.14
C SER A 323 9.87 -0.03 21.22
N TYR A 324 11.04 -0.66 21.11
CA TYR A 324 11.17 -1.88 20.33
C TYR A 324 10.38 -3.06 20.92
N ARG A 325 10.41 -3.23 22.25
CA ARG A 325 9.60 -4.26 22.94
C ARG A 325 8.11 -3.99 22.83
N HIS A 326 7.71 -2.73 22.78
CA HIS A 326 6.31 -2.36 22.52
C HIS A 326 5.86 -2.82 21.13
N PHE A 327 6.70 -2.63 20.11
CA PHE A 327 6.43 -3.14 18.76
C PHE A 327 6.44 -4.69 18.71
N LEU A 328 7.37 -5.34 19.41
CA LEU A 328 7.39 -6.80 19.52
C LEU A 328 6.09 -7.31 20.15
N ARG A 329 5.63 -6.68 21.23
CA ARG A 329 4.39 -7.06 21.91
C ARG A 329 3.16 -6.90 21.01
N PHE A 330 3.14 -5.87 20.15
CA PHE A 330 2.10 -5.75 19.12
C PHE A 330 2.11 -6.92 18.15
N GLY A 331 3.29 -7.35 17.68
CA GLY A 331 3.42 -8.56 16.87
C GLY A 331 2.98 -9.83 17.59
N ASP A 332 3.34 -9.98 18.87
CA ASP A 332 2.90 -11.10 19.70
C ASP A 332 1.37 -11.11 19.89
N ALA A 333 0.74 -9.94 20.08
CA ALA A 333 -0.72 -9.84 20.19
C ALA A 333 -1.41 -10.23 18.87
N MET A 334 -0.84 -9.89 17.72
CA MET A 334 -1.37 -10.37 16.44
C MET A 334 -1.31 -11.91 16.33
N LEU A 335 -0.28 -12.53 16.89
CA LEU A 335 -0.18 -13.99 16.96
C LEU A 335 -1.17 -14.60 17.94
N ASP A 336 -1.37 -13.95 19.10
CA ASP A 336 -2.37 -14.37 20.10
C ASP A 336 -3.76 -14.46 19.46
N LYS A 337 -4.16 -13.49 18.62
CA LYS A 337 -5.42 -13.54 17.85
C LYS A 337 -5.52 -14.76 16.94
N ILE A 338 -4.48 -15.03 16.15
CA ILE A 338 -4.46 -16.18 15.23
C ILE A 338 -4.51 -17.50 16.00
N ALA A 339 -3.74 -17.60 17.08
CA ALA A 339 -3.71 -18.78 17.95
C ALA A 339 -5.06 -19.01 18.63
N SER A 340 -5.73 -17.94 19.08
CA SER A 340 -7.06 -18.01 19.70
C SER A 340 -8.10 -18.60 18.77
N TRP A 341 -8.20 -18.13 17.52
CA TRP A 341 -9.19 -18.65 16.58
C TRP A 341 -8.94 -20.09 16.13
N ARG A 342 -7.70 -20.56 16.19
CA ARG A 342 -7.36 -21.96 15.93
C ARG A 342 -7.63 -22.87 17.13
N GLY A 343 -7.96 -22.32 18.30
CA GLY A 343 -8.07 -23.07 19.55
C GLY A 343 -6.71 -23.50 20.13
N ASP A 344 -5.60 -22.89 19.68
CA ASP A 344 -4.26 -23.20 20.19
C ASP A 344 -4.08 -22.66 21.64
N LEU A 345 -4.79 -21.58 21.99
CA LEU A 345 -4.81 -21.03 23.34
C LEU A 345 -5.82 -21.76 24.22
N ARG A 346 -5.41 -22.13 25.44
CA ARG A 346 -6.25 -22.86 26.40
C ARG A 346 -6.44 -22.09 27.70
N TRP A 347 -7.66 -22.10 28.23
CA TRP A 347 -7.97 -21.59 29.57
C TRP A 347 -7.20 -22.36 30.65
N GLY A 348 -6.74 -21.66 31.69
CA GLY A 348 -5.91 -22.24 32.76
C GLY A 348 -4.41 -22.33 32.42
N ARG A 349 -4.08 -22.56 31.15
CA ARG A 349 -2.70 -22.62 30.66
C ARG A 349 -2.20 -21.26 30.20
N ASP A 350 -2.85 -20.70 29.19
CA ASP A 350 -2.41 -19.49 28.48
C ASP A 350 -3.22 -18.25 28.88
N ILE A 351 -4.46 -18.47 29.33
CA ILE A 351 -5.45 -17.43 29.60
C ILE A 351 -6.17 -17.74 30.90
N ASP A 352 -6.25 -16.74 31.78
CA ASP A 352 -6.89 -16.84 33.08
C ASP A 352 -7.82 -15.64 33.33
N PHE A 353 -8.89 -15.86 34.08
CA PHE A 353 -9.70 -14.75 34.60
C PHE A 353 -8.98 -14.07 35.76
N ALA A 354 -9.04 -12.74 35.81
CA ALA A 354 -8.67 -12.00 37.00
C ALA A 354 -9.65 -12.30 38.15
N PRO A 355 -9.23 -12.13 39.41
CA PRO A 355 -10.13 -12.22 40.56
C PRO A 355 -11.38 -11.35 40.36
N GLY A 356 -12.58 -11.91 40.58
CA GLY A 356 -13.87 -11.24 40.42
C GLY A 356 -14.37 -11.08 38.98
N ALA A 357 -13.54 -11.33 37.96
CA ALA A 357 -13.97 -11.19 36.56
C ALA A 357 -14.99 -12.26 36.15
N ARG A 358 -14.82 -13.49 36.64
CA ARG A 358 -15.76 -14.60 36.38
C ARG A 358 -17.12 -14.31 37.00
N ASP A 359 -17.14 -13.89 38.26
CA ASP A 359 -18.38 -13.56 38.98
C ASP A 359 -19.12 -12.39 38.31
N ALA A 360 -18.38 -11.38 37.83
CA ALA A 360 -18.97 -10.27 37.07
C ALA A 360 -19.62 -10.72 35.75
N ILE A 361 -19.02 -11.69 35.06
CA ILE A 361 -19.58 -12.27 33.83
C ILE A 361 -20.81 -13.11 34.15
N GLU A 362 -20.71 -14.05 35.09
CA GLU A 362 -21.80 -14.97 35.47
C GLU A 362 -23.02 -14.20 35.98
N ALA A 363 -22.82 -13.18 36.82
CA ALA A 363 -23.90 -12.32 37.31
C ALA A 363 -24.57 -11.47 36.20
N SER A 364 -23.97 -11.41 35.00
CA SER A 364 -24.43 -10.59 33.88
C SER A 364 -25.02 -11.42 32.73
N MET A 365 -24.96 -12.76 32.80
CA MET A 365 -25.39 -13.68 31.73
C MET A 365 -26.91 -13.69 31.47
N GLN A 366 -27.74 -13.25 32.41
CA GLN A 366 -29.20 -13.37 32.31
C GLN A 366 -29.88 -12.35 31.36
N ARG A 367 -29.14 -11.36 30.85
CA ARG A 367 -29.64 -10.32 29.94
C ARG A 367 -28.53 -9.86 28.99
N GLY A 368 -28.90 -9.25 27.87
CA GLY A 368 -27.90 -8.67 26.96
C GLY A 368 -27.09 -7.58 27.64
N GLN A 369 -25.77 -7.60 27.39
CA GLN A 369 -24.80 -6.69 28.00
C GLN A 369 -24.03 -5.91 26.95
N LEU A 370 -23.74 -4.64 27.26
CA LEU A 370 -22.80 -3.86 26.49
C LEU A 370 -21.42 -3.93 27.12
N ILE A 371 -20.42 -4.35 26.37
CA ILE A 371 -19.02 -4.35 26.78
C ILE A 371 -18.38 -3.07 26.26
N LEU A 372 -17.98 -2.19 27.16
CA LEU A 372 -17.15 -1.04 26.87
C LEU A 372 -15.67 -1.43 27.06
N ALA A 373 -14.97 -1.59 25.94
CA ALA A 373 -13.60 -2.09 25.89
C ALA A 373 -12.60 -1.04 25.39
N SER A 374 -11.33 -1.42 25.33
CA SER A 374 -10.21 -0.57 24.91
C SER A 374 -9.32 -1.28 23.89
N HIS A 375 -8.52 -0.53 23.15
CA HIS A 375 -7.40 -1.07 22.35
C HIS A 375 -6.18 -1.42 23.21
N LEU A 376 -6.26 -1.27 24.54
CA LEU A 376 -5.32 -1.83 25.50
C LEU A 376 -5.57 -3.33 25.66
N GLY A 377 -4.60 -4.14 25.23
CA GLY A 377 -4.66 -5.59 25.32
C GLY A 377 -5.23 -6.26 24.07
N ASP A 378 -5.70 -7.50 24.24
CA ASP A 378 -6.21 -8.34 23.16
C ASP A 378 -7.66 -8.80 23.40
N LEU A 379 -8.59 -7.90 23.11
CA LEU A 379 -10.03 -8.15 23.27
C LEU A 379 -10.58 -9.23 22.32
N GLU A 380 -9.91 -9.45 21.18
CA GLU A 380 -10.36 -10.47 20.20
C GLU A 380 -10.25 -11.88 20.77
N VAL A 381 -9.28 -12.12 21.64
CA VAL A 381 -9.14 -13.39 22.36
C VAL A 381 -10.36 -13.63 23.27
N CYS A 382 -10.84 -12.60 23.98
CA CYS A 382 -12.06 -12.73 24.78
C CYS A 382 -13.27 -13.09 23.92
N ARG A 383 -13.41 -12.47 22.75
CA ARG A 383 -14.53 -12.75 21.83
C ARG A 383 -14.47 -14.16 21.27
N ALA A 384 -13.29 -14.58 20.78
CA ALA A 384 -13.08 -15.91 20.21
C ALA A 384 -13.37 -17.04 21.21
N MET A 385 -13.15 -16.77 22.50
CA MET A 385 -13.28 -17.77 23.55
C MET A 385 -14.57 -17.69 24.35
N ALA A 386 -15.33 -16.60 24.26
CA ALA A 386 -16.61 -16.45 24.94
C ALA A 386 -17.60 -17.55 24.56
N GLN A 387 -17.69 -17.91 23.27
CA GLN A 387 -18.55 -19.01 22.85
C GLN A 387 -18.14 -20.35 23.45
N GLN A 388 -16.83 -20.58 23.66
CA GLN A 388 -16.32 -21.87 24.15
C GLN A 388 -16.47 -22.07 25.66
N VAL A 389 -16.51 -20.99 26.44
CA VAL A 389 -16.53 -21.08 27.92
C VAL A 389 -17.88 -20.73 28.52
N SER A 390 -18.56 -19.73 27.96
CA SER A 390 -19.80 -19.20 28.55
C SER A 390 -21.03 -19.41 27.68
N GLY A 391 -20.88 -19.87 26.43
CA GLY A 391 -21.98 -19.97 25.47
C GLY A 391 -22.56 -18.62 25.03
N VAL A 392 -21.95 -17.51 25.47
CA VAL A 392 -22.42 -16.15 25.20
C VAL A 392 -21.97 -15.71 23.81
N VAL A 393 -22.92 -15.17 23.04
CA VAL A 393 -22.66 -14.58 21.72
C VAL A 393 -22.23 -13.13 21.90
N ILE A 394 -20.97 -12.80 21.57
CA ILE A 394 -20.43 -11.44 21.62
C ILE A 394 -20.35 -10.86 20.20
N ASN A 395 -21.07 -9.76 19.96
CA ASN A 395 -21.06 -9.00 18.72
C ASN A 395 -20.12 -7.81 18.83
N ALA A 396 -19.05 -7.75 18.03
CA ALA A 396 -18.10 -6.63 18.06
C ALA A 396 -18.32 -5.67 16.88
N LEU A 397 -18.38 -4.37 17.16
CA LEU A 397 -18.46 -3.35 16.12
C LEU A 397 -17.09 -3.14 15.46
N VAL A 398 -17.03 -3.24 14.13
CA VAL A 398 -15.80 -3.06 13.36
C VAL A 398 -16.01 -2.02 12.25
N PHE A 399 -15.19 -0.97 12.22
CA PHE A 399 -15.16 0.00 11.12
C PHE A 399 -14.51 -0.64 9.88
N THR A 400 -15.21 -0.71 8.75
CA THR A 400 -14.83 -1.59 7.62
C THR A 400 -14.02 -0.95 6.49
N ASP A 401 -13.54 0.28 6.63
CA ASP A 401 -13.00 1.01 5.46
C ASP A 401 -11.63 0.54 4.92
N HIS A 402 -10.84 -0.30 5.61
CA HIS A 402 -9.49 -0.67 5.09
C HIS A 402 -9.02 -2.13 5.23
N ALA A 403 -9.85 -3.10 5.62
CA ALA A 403 -9.37 -4.45 5.98
C ALA A 403 -9.95 -5.64 5.19
N ARG A 404 -10.53 -5.45 3.99
CA ARG A 404 -11.10 -6.56 3.19
C ARG A 404 -10.14 -7.73 2.95
N ARG A 405 -8.84 -7.47 2.72
CA ARG A 405 -7.82 -8.52 2.47
C ARG A 405 -7.44 -9.33 3.69
N PHE A 406 -7.26 -8.65 4.82
CA PHE A 406 -6.93 -9.30 6.08
C PHE A 406 -8.10 -10.16 6.52
N LYS A 407 -9.34 -9.67 6.35
CA LYS A 407 -10.57 -10.44 6.61
C LYS A 407 -10.65 -11.70 5.74
N GLN A 408 -10.42 -11.60 4.43
CA GLN A 408 -10.40 -12.78 3.53
C GLN A 408 -9.33 -13.81 3.91
N LEU A 409 -8.11 -13.38 4.23
CA LEU A 409 -7.05 -14.28 4.71
C LEU A 409 -7.36 -14.91 6.07
N LEU A 410 -8.01 -14.16 6.96
CA LEU A 410 -8.49 -14.69 8.24
C LEU A 410 -9.55 -15.77 8.03
N GLU A 411 -10.54 -15.50 7.17
CA GLU A 411 -11.63 -16.42 6.86
C GLU A 411 -11.11 -17.73 6.23
N GLU A 412 -10.04 -17.68 5.42
CA GLU A 412 -9.35 -18.86 4.86
C GLU A 412 -8.72 -19.76 5.94
N ILE A 413 -8.36 -19.22 7.11
CA ILE A 413 -7.57 -19.92 8.14
C ILE A 413 -8.40 -20.28 9.35
N ALA A 414 -9.31 -19.39 9.71
CA ALA A 414 -10.24 -19.53 10.81
C ALA A 414 -11.60 -18.99 10.35
N PRO A 415 -12.45 -19.83 9.75
CA PRO A 415 -13.78 -19.43 9.28
C PRO A 415 -14.63 -18.78 10.40
N GLN A 416 -14.39 -19.18 11.65
CA GLN A 416 -15.04 -18.65 12.84
C GLN A 416 -14.61 -17.21 13.21
N ALA A 417 -13.49 -16.71 12.67
CA ALA A 417 -12.94 -15.40 13.04
C ALA A 417 -13.85 -14.22 12.64
N GLY A 418 -14.67 -14.38 11.59
CA GLY A 418 -15.60 -13.37 11.09
C GLY A 418 -16.98 -13.38 11.75
N VAL A 419 -17.29 -14.37 12.58
CA VAL A 419 -18.61 -14.58 13.18
C VAL A 419 -18.89 -13.48 14.22
N ASN A 420 -20.09 -12.89 14.18
CA ASN A 420 -20.53 -11.79 15.07
C ASN A 420 -19.68 -10.51 14.99
N LEU A 421 -19.07 -10.21 13.83
CA LEU A 421 -18.50 -8.90 13.55
C LEU A 421 -19.53 -8.04 12.82
N LEU A 422 -19.97 -6.94 13.46
CA LEU A 422 -20.93 -6.01 12.87
C LEU A 422 -20.16 -4.91 12.13
N PRO A 423 -20.17 -4.90 10.78
CA PRO A 423 -19.52 -3.84 10.02
C PRO A 423 -20.31 -2.54 10.17
N VAL A 424 -19.64 -1.48 10.62
CA VAL A 424 -20.28 -0.17 10.78
C VAL A 424 -19.48 0.88 10.02
N ASN A 425 -20.09 1.46 8.98
CA ASN A 425 -19.51 2.59 8.25
C ASN A 425 -19.82 3.91 8.97
N ASN A 426 -21.01 4.02 9.58
CA ASN A 426 -21.44 5.14 10.40
C ASN A 426 -22.35 4.63 11.52
N ILE A 427 -22.15 5.11 12.75
CA ILE A 427 -23.03 4.81 13.89
C ILE A 427 -24.24 5.74 13.79
N GLY A 428 -25.35 5.23 13.25
CA GLY A 428 -26.61 5.94 13.10
C GLY A 428 -27.77 5.27 13.86
N PRO A 429 -29.01 5.77 13.70
CA PRO A 429 -30.21 5.19 14.31
C PRO A 429 -30.40 3.71 13.96
N GLU A 430 -30.15 3.32 12.71
CA GLU A 430 -30.24 1.92 12.25
C GLU A 430 -29.26 1.00 13.00
N THR A 431 -28.01 1.45 13.20
CA THR A 431 -27.03 0.70 13.98
C THR A 431 -27.50 0.56 15.43
N ALA A 432 -28.01 1.63 16.05
CA ALA A 432 -28.51 1.58 17.42
C ALA A 432 -29.71 0.60 17.55
N MET A 433 -30.62 0.58 16.58
CA MET A 433 -31.75 -0.36 16.55
C MET A 433 -31.27 -1.81 16.44
N LEU A 434 -30.33 -2.10 15.53
CA LEU A 434 -29.74 -3.43 15.36
C LEU A 434 -29.06 -3.91 16.66
N LEU A 435 -28.25 -3.05 17.28
CA LEU A 435 -27.60 -3.38 18.54
C LEU A 435 -28.61 -3.61 19.67
N LYS A 436 -29.69 -2.82 19.70
CA LYS A 436 -30.76 -3.00 20.68
C LYS A 436 -31.45 -4.34 20.51
N GLN A 437 -31.80 -4.72 19.28
CA GLN A 437 -32.38 -6.03 18.97
C GLN A 437 -31.48 -7.18 19.44
N LYS A 438 -30.17 -7.06 19.25
CA LYS A 438 -29.18 -8.04 19.69
C LYS A 438 -29.11 -8.17 21.21
N LEU A 439 -29.08 -7.03 21.91
CA LEU A 439 -29.12 -7.01 23.37
C LEU A 439 -30.43 -7.58 23.93
N ASP A 440 -31.56 -7.28 23.31
CA ASP A 440 -32.87 -7.79 23.73
C ASP A 440 -32.99 -9.31 23.48
N ALA A 441 -32.25 -9.85 22.51
CA ALA A 441 -32.09 -11.29 22.30
C ALA A 441 -31.13 -11.97 23.30
N GLY A 442 -30.63 -11.24 24.31
CA GLY A 442 -29.68 -11.75 25.30
C GLY A 442 -28.22 -11.80 24.82
N GLU A 443 -27.94 -11.36 23.59
CA GLU A 443 -26.58 -11.30 23.05
C GLU A 443 -25.80 -10.12 23.64
N TRP A 444 -24.47 -10.22 23.65
CA TRP A 444 -23.60 -9.18 24.15
C TRP A 444 -23.05 -8.36 22.98
N VAL A 445 -22.81 -7.06 23.20
CA VAL A 445 -22.30 -6.14 22.19
C VAL A 445 -21.03 -5.47 22.71
N ALA A 446 -19.93 -5.51 21.96
CA ALA A 446 -18.66 -4.87 22.33
C ALA A 446 -18.40 -3.59 21.51
N ILE A 447 -18.11 -2.50 22.22
CA ILE A 447 -17.74 -1.20 21.67
C ILE A 447 -16.43 -0.71 22.31
N VAL A 448 -15.57 -0.06 21.51
CA VAL A 448 -14.28 0.48 22.00
C VAL A 448 -14.39 1.97 22.36
N GLY A 449 -13.95 2.31 23.57
CA GLY A 449 -14.13 3.65 24.17
C GLY A 449 -12.95 4.61 24.03
N ASP A 450 -11.84 4.20 23.42
CA ASP A 450 -10.54 4.90 23.49
C ASP A 450 -9.98 5.39 22.15
N ARG A 451 -10.74 5.37 21.03
CA ARG A 451 -10.26 5.97 19.75
C ARG A 451 -11.27 6.91 19.13
N THR A 452 -10.81 8.11 18.78
CA THR A 452 -11.59 9.09 18.02
C THR A 452 -11.68 8.68 16.55
N ALA A 453 -12.87 8.79 15.94
CA ALA A 453 -13.05 8.48 14.53
C ALA A 453 -12.17 9.37 13.63
N VAL A 454 -11.56 8.77 12.61
CA VAL A 454 -10.68 9.46 11.65
C VAL A 454 -11.51 10.35 10.71
N ASN A 455 -12.73 9.93 10.37
CA ASN A 455 -13.62 10.65 9.47
C ASN A 455 -14.59 11.57 10.24
N PRO A 456 -14.73 12.86 9.87
CA PRO A 456 -15.76 13.72 10.40
C PRO A 456 -17.14 13.18 10.00
N GLN A 457 -18.03 12.99 10.97
CA GLN A 457 -19.43 12.66 10.70
C GLN A 457 -20.12 13.83 9.96
N ARG A 458 -21.10 13.51 9.11
CA ARG A 458 -21.95 14.52 8.44
C ARG A 458 -22.52 15.49 9.48
N GLY A 459 -22.18 16.79 9.39
CA GLY A 459 -22.80 17.84 10.20
C GLY A 459 -21.92 18.61 11.19
N GLY A 460 -20.59 18.41 11.19
CA GLY A 460 -19.65 19.32 11.88
C GLY A 460 -19.02 18.76 13.17
N GLY A 461 -17.74 19.10 13.37
CA GLY A 461 -16.92 18.86 14.57
C GLY A 461 -16.60 17.39 14.90
N ARG A 462 -15.36 17.09 15.29
CA ARG A 462 -15.07 15.82 15.99
C ARG A 462 -15.71 15.90 17.38
N ARG A 463 -16.65 14.99 17.70
CA ARG A 463 -17.28 14.90 19.02
C ARG A 463 -16.36 14.20 20.02
N VAL A 464 -15.50 15.00 20.64
CA VAL A 464 -14.56 14.53 21.67
C VAL A 464 -14.89 15.15 23.03
N ILE A 465 -14.47 14.46 24.08
CA ILE A 465 -14.52 14.94 25.45
C ILE A 465 -13.12 14.84 26.04
N TRP A 466 -12.67 15.90 26.69
CA TRP A 466 -11.31 15.95 27.22
C TRP A 466 -11.34 15.44 28.66
N SER A 467 -10.58 14.37 28.93
CA SER A 467 -10.49 13.75 30.24
C SER A 467 -9.03 13.65 30.68
N SER A 468 -8.78 13.75 31.98
CA SER A 468 -7.45 13.51 32.54
C SER A 468 -7.11 12.03 32.42
N PHE A 469 -6.06 11.72 31.67
CA PHE A 469 -5.54 10.38 31.45
C PHE A 469 -4.04 10.36 31.76
N LEU A 470 -3.62 9.54 32.72
CA LEU A 470 -2.22 9.46 33.18
C LEU A 470 -1.60 10.85 33.47
N GLY A 471 -2.37 11.76 34.07
CA GLY A 471 -1.91 13.10 34.46
C GLY A 471 -1.83 14.13 33.33
N ARG A 472 -2.36 13.83 32.14
CA ARG A 472 -2.45 14.77 31.01
C ARG A 472 -3.85 14.74 30.41
N MET A 473 -4.32 15.87 29.88
CA MET A 473 -5.60 15.91 29.17
C MET A 473 -5.50 15.15 27.83
N ALA A 474 -6.44 14.24 27.58
CA ALA A 474 -6.56 13.50 26.32
C ALA A 474 -7.98 13.59 25.76
N PRO A 475 -8.14 13.62 24.43
CA PRO A 475 -9.44 13.57 23.77
C PRO A 475 -9.97 12.13 23.70
N PHE A 476 -11.12 11.87 24.34
CA PHE A 476 -11.87 10.62 24.23
C PHE A 476 -13.10 10.78 23.32
N PRO A 477 -13.53 9.74 22.59
CA PRO A 477 -14.72 9.79 21.75
C PRO A 477 -16.01 9.83 22.60
N GLN A 478 -16.94 10.74 22.28
CA GLN A 478 -18.25 10.77 22.94
C GLN A 478 -19.18 9.62 22.49
N GLY A 479 -19.01 9.15 21.24
CA GLY A 479 -19.91 8.21 20.57
C GLY A 479 -20.22 6.93 21.36
N PRO A 480 -19.21 6.19 21.86
CA PRO A 480 -19.43 4.97 22.64
C PRO A 480 -20.31 5.17 23.87
N PHE A 481 -20.08 6.23 24.65
CA PHE A 481 -20.84 6.53 25.86
C PHE A 481 -22.28 6.98 25.55
N VAL A 482 -22.45 7.80 24.50
CA VAL A 482 -23.78 8.24 24.04
C VAL A 482 -24.60 7.06 23.53
N LEU A 483 -23.98 6.15 22.77
CA LEU A 483 -24.62 4.94 22.28
C LEU A 483 -25.01 4.01 23.44
N ALA A 484 -24.10 3.80 24.40
CA ALA A 484 -24.37 3.00 25.59
C ALA A 484 -25.57 3.53 26.40
N ALA A 485 -25.64 4.85 26.60
CA ALA A 485 -26.76 5.49 27.27
C ALA A 485 -28.07 5.38 26.47
N ALA A 486 -28.01 5.44 25.13
CA ALA A 486 -29.17 5.32 24.26
C ALA A 486 -29.76 3.89 24.27
N LEU A 487 -28.91 2.86 24.36
CA LEU A 487 -29.32 1.46 24.40
C LEU A 487 -29.98 1.06 25.73
N ARG A 488 -29.80 1.87 26.79
CA ARG A 488 -30.36 1.65 28.14
C ARG A 488 -30.17 0.21 28.64
N CYS A 489 -28.95 -0.28 28.48
CA CYS A 489 -28.55 -1.62 28.90
C CYS A 489 -27.41 -1.53 29.93
N PRO A 490 -27.12 -2.62 30.65
CA PRO A 490 -26.02 -2.66 31.58
C PRO A 490 -24.71 -2.72 30.80
N VAL A 491 -23.70 -2.08 31.38
CA VAL A 491 -22.40 -1.84 30.77
C VAL A 491 -21.32 -2.47 31.63
N LEU A 492 -20.51 -3.32 31.02
CA LEU A 492 -19.33 -3.93 31.60
C LEU A 492 -18.07 -3.29 31.01
N LEU A 493 -17.05 -3.08 31.82
CA LEU A 493 -15.69 -2.85 31.35
C LEU A 493 -14.99 -4.18 31.18
N MET A 494 -14.30 -4.36 30.06
CA MET A 494 -13.49 -5.55 29.81
C MET A 494 -12.10 -5.19 29.27
N PHE A 495 -11.08 -5.79 29.87
CA PHE A 495 -9.68 -5.66 29.46
C PHE A 495 -9.02 -7.03 29.43
N ALA A 496 -8.19 -7.28 28.43
CA ALA A 496 -7.47 -8.55 28.28
C ALA A 496 -5.98 -8.26 28.11
N ILE A 497 -5.24 -8.19 29.21
CA ILE A 497 -3.85 -7.72 29.21
C ILE A 497 -2.89 -8.85 29.57
N ARG A 498 -1.65 -8.78 29.07
CA ARG A 498 -0.63 -9.76 29.42
C ARG A 498 -0.02 -9.46 30.79
N GLU A 499 -0.18 -10.39 31.72
CA GLU A 499 0.49 -10.36 33.03
C GLU A 499 1.28 -11.66 33.22
N GLN A 500 2.56 -11.55 33.60
CA GLN A 500 3.43 -12.70 33.92
C GLN A 500 3.46 -13.79 32.83
N GLY A 501 3.38 -13.41 31.56
CA GLY A 501 3.40 -14.37 30.47
C GLY A 501 2.09 -15.15 30.30
N LYS A 502 0.96 -14.70 30.86
CA LYS A 502 -0.39 -15.17 30.51
C LYS A 502 -1.29 -14.00 30.13
N LEU A 503 -2.33 -14.25 29.33
CA LEU A 503 -3.34 -13.24 29.06
C LEU A 503 -4.38 -13.28 30.18
N ARG A 504 -4.58 -12.17 30.87
CA ARG A 504 -5.50 -12.08 31.99
C ARG A 504 -6.72 -11.24 31.62
N VAL A 505 -7.90 -11.83 31.76
CA VAL A 505 -9.18 -11.20 31.43
C VAL A 505 -9.77 -10.55 32.68
N TYR A 506 -9.91 -9.24 32.64
CA TYR A 506 -10.58 -8.42 33.63
C TYR A 506 -11.97 -8.07 33.13
N CYS A 507 -12.96 -8.20 34.00
CA CYS A 507 -14.34 -7.80 33.75
C CYS A 507 -14.88 -7.10 35.00
N GLU A 508 -15.42 -5.90 34.83
CA GLU A 508 -15.90 -5.05 35.93
C GLU A 508 -17.24 -4.42 35.55
N ARG A 509 -18.14 -4.23 36.51
CA ARG A 509 -19.38 -3.48 36.25
C ARG A 509 -19.06 -2.00 36.08
N PHE A 510 -19.62 -1.38 35.04
CA PHE A 510 -19.44 0.05 34.77
C PHE A 510 -20.68 0.86 35.13
N ALA A 511 -21.83 0.52 34.59
CA ALA A 511 -23.08 1.23 34.79
C ALA A 511 -24.28 0.34 34.44
N ASP A 512 -25.46 0.61 35.00
CA ASP A 512 -26.69 -0.11 34.66
C ASP A 512 -27.92 0.80 34.78
N PRO A 513 -28.29 1.52 33.72
CA PRO A 513 -27.53 1.86 32.52
C PRO A 513 -26.64 3.11 32.73
N ILE A 514 -25.92 3.56 31.70
CA ILE A 514 -25.34 4.92 31.71
C ILE A 514 -26.48 5.94 31.61
N ALA A 515 -26.70 6.73 32.66
CA ALA A 515 -27.72 7.76 32.70
C ALA A 515 -27.20 9.08 32.12
N LEU A 516 -27.84 9.57 31.05
CA LEU A 516 -27.58 10.89 30.47
C LEU A 516 -28.86 11.75 30.55
N PRO A 517 -29.14 12.38 31.72
CA PRO A 517 -30.33 13.19 31.92
C PRO A 517 -30.38 14.38 30.95
N ARG A 518 -31.59 14.88 30.65
CA ARG A 518 -31.77 16.04 29.74
C ARG A 518 -31.07 17.28 30.29
N ALA A 519 -31.31 17.59 31.58
CA ALA A 519 -30.54 18.57 32.31
C ALA A 519 -29.19 17.94 32.73
N GLY A 520 -28.07 18.63 32.49
CA GLY A 520 -26.74 18.14 32.91
C GLY A 520 -26.14 17.03 32.04
N ARG A 521 -26.69 16.76 30.85
CA ARG A 521 -26.19 15.72 29.91
C ARG A 521 -24.67 15.74 29.72
N GLN A 522 -24.11 16.94 29.56
CA GLN A 522 -22.69 17.12 29.29
C GLN A 522 -21.82 16.77 30.51
N ALA A 523 -22.26 17.10 31.72
CA ALA A 523 -21.57 16.74 32.95
C ALA A 523 -21.61 15.22 33.20
N ALA A 524 -22.76 14.58 33.00
CA ALA A 524 -22.88 13.12 33.12
C ALA A 524 -22.03 12.37 32.08
N LEU A 525 -21.91 12.92 30.86
CA LEU A 525 -21.03 12.38 29.83
C LEU A 525 -19.55 12.54 30.21
N GLN A 526 -19.18 13.68 30.78
CA GLN A 526 -17.83 13.94 31.30
C GLN A 526 -17.47 12.94 32.40
N GLU A 527 -18.35 12.74 33.38
CA GLU A 527 -18.12 11.79 34.48
C GLU A 527 -17.93 10.35 33.96
N ALA A 528 -18.76 9.93 33.00
CA ALA A 528 -18.60 8.61 32.38
C ALA A 528 -17.25 8.47 31.67
N ALA A 529 -16.83 9.49 30.91
CA ALA A 529 -15.53 9.49 30.22
C ALA A 529 -14.35 9.51 31.20
N ASP A 530 -14.42 10.31 32.27
CA ASP A 530 -13.37 10.42 33.29
C ASP A 530 -13.19 9.10 34.05
N ARG A 531 -14.29 8.44 34.45
CA ARG A 531 -14.24 7.11 35.07
C ARG A 531 -13.62 6.07 34.12
N TYR A 532 -13.98 6.11 32.84
CA TYR A 532 -13.39 5.22 31.83
C TYR A 532 -11.89 5.49 31.66
N ALA A 533 -11.49 6.74 31.53
CA ALA A 533 -10.08 7.15 31.41
C ALA A 533 -9.26 6.72 32.64
N LEU A 534 -9.84 6.84 33.85
CA LEU A 534 -9.22 6.39 35.09
C LEU A 534 -8.98 4.88 35.10
N ARG A 535 -10.01 4.08 34.75
CA ARG A 535 -9.87 2.61 34.67
C ARG A 535 -8.91 2.19 33.57
N LEU A 536 -8.96 2.84 32.40
CA LEU A 536 -7.99 2.61 31.33
C LEU A 536 -6.56 2.88 31.80
N GLY A 537 -6.35 3.96 32.56
CA GLY A 537 -5.04 4.32 33.12
C GLY A 537 -4.52 3.28 34.11
N HIS A 538 -5.40 2.76 34.97
CA HIS A 538 -5.07 1.69 35.90
C HIS A 538 -4.54 0.43 35.19
N PHE A 539 -5.23 -0.03 34.13
CA PHE A 539 -4.79 -1.20 33.37
C PHE A 539 -3.57 -0.92 32.50
N ALA A 540 -3.44 0.31 31.98
CA ALA A 540 -2.25 0.71 31.23
C ALA A 540 -0.98 0.61 32.10
N LEU A 541 -1.06 0.99 33.38
CA LEU A 541 0.06 0.84 34.33
C LEU A 541 0.46 -0.62 34.55
N LYS A 542 -0.52 -1.54 34.56
CA LYS A 542 -0.27 -2.99 34.70
C LYS A 542 0.39 -3.62 33.48
N ALA A 543 0.01 -3.18 32.28
CA ALA A 543 0.53 -3.72 31.01
C ALA A 543 0.88 -2.58 30.02
N PRO A 544 1.94 -1.80 30.29
CA PRO A 544 2.29 -0.62 29.48
C PRO A 544 2.67 -0.94 28.04
N LEU A 545 3.08 -2.18 27.74
CA LEU A 545 3.41 -2.64 26.39
C LEU A 545 2.20 -3.18 25.60
N ASP A 546 1.02 -3.27 26.23
CA ASP A 546 -0.18 -3.83 25.60
C ASP A 546 -1.08 -2.73 24.98
N TRP A 547 -0.68 -1.46 25.06
CA TRP A 547 -1.46 -0.37 24.45
C TRP A 547 -0.99 -0.06 23.03
N PHE A 548 -1.62 -0.69 22.04
CA PHE A 548 -1.19 -0.64 20.65
C PHE A 548 -1.63 0.63 19.90
N ASN A 549 -1.49 1.78 20.55
CA ASN A 549 -1.69 3.09 19.97
C ASN A 549 -0.35 3.69 19.50
N PHE A 550 -0.09 3.57 18.19
CA PHE A 550 1.13 4.06 17.55
C PHE A 550 0.95 5.42 16.83
N PHE A 551 -0.05 6.20 17.25
CA PHE A 551 -0.28 7.57 16.80
C PHE A 551 -0.33 8.51 18.02
N ASP A 552 -0.38 9.81 17.76
CA ASP A 552 -0.50 10.79 18.84
C ASP A 552 -1.91 10.73 19.44
N PHE A 553 -2.01 10.22 20.66
CA PHE A 553 -3.27 10.11 21.38
C PHE A 553 -3.66 11.41 22.09
N TRP A 554 -2.71 12.30 22.34
CA TRP A 554 -2.93 13.45 23.23
C TRP A 554 -3.42 14.70 22.50
N HIS A 555 -3.29 14.75 21.17
CA HIS A 555 -3.71 15.87 20.35
C HIS A 555 -4.68 15.46 19.26
N LEU A 556 -5.49 16.41 18.80
CA LEU A 556 -6.33 16.19 17.63
C LEU A 556 -5.49 16.32 16.34
N PRO A 557 -5.78 15.55 15.27
CA PRO A 557 -5.04 15.61 14.01
C PRO A 557 -4.97 17.02 13.37
N ASP A 558 -5.93 17.90 13.66
CA ASP A 558 -5.97 19.25 13.08
C ASP A 558 -5.01 20.23 13.81
N GLU A 559 -4.68 19.98 15.08
CA GLU A 559 -3.68 20.75 15.83
C GLU A 559 -2.24 20.45 15.36
N GLN A 560 -2.04 19.28 14.72
CA GLN A 560 -0.73 18.87 14.19
C GLN A 560 -0.33 19.68 12.94
N ARG A 561 -1.29 20.03 12.06
CA ARG A 561 -1.02 20.82 10.85
C ARG A 561 -0.50 22.23 11.16
N THR A 562 -0.96 22.81 12.26
CA THR A 562 -0.57 24.16 12.70
C THR A 562 0.81 24.19 13.35
N THR A 563 1.24 23.05 13.91
CA THR A 563 2.54 22.93 14.61
C THR A 563 3.66 22.57 13.64
N GLU A 564 3.40 21.68 12.66
CA GLU A 564 4.36 21.34 11.59
C GLU A 564 4.59 22.48 10.57
N GLN A 565 3.80 23.56 10.60
CA GLN A 565 4.04 24.78 9.81
C GLN A 565 4.92 25.82 10.54
N LYS A 566 5.26 25.58 11.80
CA LYS A 566 6.08 26.48 12.63
C LYS A 566 7.47 25.91 12.99
N GLU A 567 7.76 24.67 12.61
CA GLU A 567 9.10 24.05 12.63
C GLU A 567 9.59 23.83 11.19
#